data_AF-A0A544ULH3-F1
#
_entry.id   AF-A0A544ULH3-F1
#
_cell.length_a   1.000
_cell.length_b   1.000
_cell.length_c   1.000
_cell.angle_alpha   90.00
_cell.angle_beta   90.00
_cell.angle_gamma   90.00
#
_symmetry.space_group_name_H-M   'P 1'
#
loop_
_entity.id
_entity.type
_entity.pdbx_description
1 polymer ?
#
loop_
_entity_poly.entity_id
_entity_poly.type
_entity_poly.pdbx_seq_one_letter_code
_entity_poly.pdbx_strand_id
1 'polypeptide(L)'
;MQLFTKRIDVREEDIFSELHHFLLRKNNRYLTNDEVVALTGVSSELLYKWVKAGKLKKSIFPNLGAPCERCGQITQAKICVSCSSTIVNTLKQEEKNRAWFNQIQRNHPRASTYHYK
;
A
#
# COMPACT_ATOMS: atom_id res chain seq x y z
N MET A 1 31.09 3.18 0.99
CA MET A 1 31.38 2.36 2.18
C MET A 1 30.06 1.80 2.69
N GLN A 2 29.83 0.50 2.55
CA GLN A 2 28.59 -0.14 3.02
C GLN A 2 28.78 -0.54 4.49
N LEU A 3 28.02 0.06 5.40
CA LEU A 3 28.23 -0.07 6.85
C LEU A 3 27.94 -1.48 7.39
N PHE A 4 27.13 -2.30 6.68
CA PHE A 4 26.60 -3.57 7.19
C PHE A 4 27.03 -4.79 6.35
N THR A 5 28.05 -4.67 5.50
CA THR A 5 28.46 -5.78 4.64
C THR A 5 29.09 -6.93 5.43
N LYS A 6 28.41 -8.09 5.40
CA LYS A 6 28.81 -9.39 5.97
C LYS A 6 28.72 -9.50 7.50
N ARG A 7 27.50 -9.69 8.00
CA ARG A 7 27.30 -10.48 9.22
C ARG A 7 26.27 -11.58 8.94
N ILE A 8 26.73 -12.83 8.86
CA ILE A 8 25.92 -14.01 8.51
C ILE A 8 25.14 -14.54 9.73
N ASP A 9 25.52 -14.12 10.95
CA ASP A 9 24.99 -14.63 12.23
C ASP A 9 24.33 -13.54 13.08
N VAL A 10 23.69 -12.55 12.43
CA VAL A 10 23.01 -11.47 13.13
C VAL A 10 21.52 -11.62 12.96
N ARG A 11 20.82 -11.62 14.10
CA ARG A 11 19.37 -11.72 14.16
C ARG A 11 18.74 -10.51 13.46
N GLU A 12 17.63 -10.72 12.76
CA GLU A 12 16.93 -9.65 12.04
C GLU A 12 16.60 -8.45 12.96
N GLU A 13 16.34 -8.70 14.25
CA GLU A 13 16.08 -7.69 15.26
C GLU A 13 17.27 -6.76 15.52
N ASP A 14 18.50 -7.30 15.54
CA ASP A 14 19.71 -6.54 15.80
C ASP A 14 20.01 -5.61 14.61
N ILE A 15 19.84 -6.11 13.38
CA ILE A 15 19.96 -5.31 12.14
C ILE A 15 18.92 -4.19 12.14
N PHE A 16 17.66 -4.51 12.49
CA PHE A 16 16.60 -3.52 12.55
C PHE A 16 16.91 -2.41 13.57
N SER A 17 17.44 -2.78 14.75
CA SER A 17 17.80 -1.81 15.79
C SER A 17 18.88 -0.83 15.30
N GLU A 18 19.97 -1.34 14.74
CA GLU A 18 21.06 -0.52 14.19
C GLU A 18 20.57 0.41 13.06
N LEU A 19 19.76 -0.11 12.14
CA LEU A 19 19.12 0.69 11.08
C LEU A 19 18.19 1.76 11.63
N HIS A 20 17.38 1.41 12.62
CA HIS A 20 16.44 2.34 13.22
C HIS A 20 17.19 3.52 13.87
N HIS A 21 18.28 3.24 14.59
CA HIS A 21 19.16 4.27 15.13
C HIS A 21 19.83 5.11 14.03
N PHE A 22 20.23 4.50 12.92
CA PHE A 22 20.78 5.21 11.77
C PHE A 22 19.77 6.17 11.14
N LEU A 23 18.53 5.72 10.92
CA LEU A 23 17.46 6.49 10.29
C LEU A 23 16.94 7.64 11.17
N LEU A 24 17.01 7.51 12.50
CA LEU A 24 16.59 8.56 13.43
C LEU A 24 17.45 9.84 13.37
N ARG A 25 18.66 9.77 12.80
CA ARG A 25 19.49 10.97 12.58
C ARG A 25 18.78 11.93 11.63
N LYS A 26 18.80 13.23 11.95
CA LYS A 26 17.99 14.27 11.28
C LYS A 26 18.08 14.25 9.75
N ASN A 27 19.27 14.03 9.20
CA ASN A 27 19.53 13.99 7.75
C ASN A 27 19.06 12.68 7.11
N ASN A 28 19.04 11.58 7.88
CA ASN A 28 18.76 10.25 7.36
C ASN A 28 17.26 9.92 7.28
N ARG A 29 16.40 10.77 7.88
CA ARG A 29 14.93 10.57 7.89
C ARG A 29 14.29 10.72 6.51
N TYR A 30 14.93 11.48 5.62
CA TYR A 30 14.45 11.76 4.27
C TYR A 30 15.11 10.86 3.22
N LEU A 31 15.88 9.85 3.62
CA LEU A 31 16.49 8.94 2.66
C LEU A 31 15.42 8.10 1.96
N THR A 32 15.64 7.86 0.68
CA THR A 32 14.87 6.93 -0.15
C THR A 32 15.29 5.49 0.13
N ASN A 33 14.47 4.52 -0.28
CA ASN A 33 14.80 3.09 -0.12
C ASN A 33 16.17 2.75 -0.71
N ASP A 34 16.47 3.25 -1.90
CA ASP A 34 17.72 2.95 -2.61
C ASP A 34 18.94 3.58 -1.92
N GLU A 35 18.81 4.80 -1.40
CA GLU A 35 19.87 5.44 -0.62
C GLU A 35 20.14 4.70 0.69
N VAL A 36 19.09 4.24 1.38
CA VAL A 36 19.24 3.43 2.59
C VAL A 36 19.97 2.13 2.26
N VAL A 37 19.58 1.43 1.20
CA VAL A 37 20.25 0.22 0.73
C VAL A 37 21.71 0.50 0.34
N ALA A 38 22.00 1.64 -0.30
CA ALA A 38 23.37 1.99 -0.69
C ALA A 38 24.28 2.32 0.50
N LEU A 39 23.77 3.06 1.50
CA LEU A 39 24.53 3.51 2.66
C LEU A 39 24.68 2.40 3.71
N THR A 40 23.61 1.65 3.94
CA THR A 40 23.59 0.59 4.95
C THR A 40 24.07 -0.73 4.34
N GLY A 41 23.71 -1.05 3.10
CA GLY A 41 23.99 -2.36 2.50
C GLY A 41 23.01 -3.44 2.96
N VAL A 42 21.89 -3.05 3.56
CA VAL A 42 20.79 -3.96 3.92
C VAL A 42 19.98 -4.25 2.66
N SER A 43 19.50 -5.50 2.53
CA SER A 43 18.65 -5.91 1.40
C SER A 43 17.36 -5.09 1.35
N SER A 44 16.96 -4.67 0.15
CA SER A 44 15.67 -3.99 -0.09
C SER A 44 14.49 -4.83 0.37
N GLU A 45 14.60 -6.16 0.30
CA GLU A 45 13.55 -7.09 0.74
C GLU A 45 13.29 -7.01 2.25
N LEU A 46 14.35 -6.91 3.06
CA LEU A 46 14.22 -6.74 4.52
C LEU A 46 13.60 -5.39 4.86
N LEU A 47 14.02 -4.34 4.13
CA LEU A 47 13.44 -3.01 4.30
C LEU A 47 11.94 -3.03 3.99
N TYR A 48 11.52 -3.69 2.91
CA TYR A 48 10.11 -3.87 2.57
C TYR A 48 9.36 -4.67 3.63
N LYS A 49 9.96 -5.73 4.20
CA LYS A 49 9.37 -6.54 5.27
C LYS A 49 9.04 -5.68 6.49
N TRP A 50 9.94 -4.79 6.92
CA TRP A 50 9.70 -3.92 8.09
C TRP A 50 8.71 -2.79 7.82
N VAL A 51 8.70 -2.23 6.61
CA VAL A 51 7.66 -1.27 6.21
C VAL A 51 6.29 -1.95 6.21
N LYS A 52 6.16 -3.15 5.62
CA LYS A 52 4.91 -3.92 5.61
C LYS A 52 4.45 -4.33 7.02
N ALA A 53 5.39 -4.64 7.90
CA ALA A 53 5.11 -4.93 9.31
C ALA A 53 4.70 -3.67 10.11
N GLY A 54 4.79 -2.47 9.55
CA GLY A 54 4.43 -1.22 10.21
C GLY A 54 5.45 -0.73 11.26
N LYS A 55 6.67 -1.31 11.28
CA LYS A 55 7.73 -0.89 12.20
C LYS A 55 8.27 0.51 11.87
N LEU A 56 8.21 0.91 10.60
CA LEU A 56 8.66 2.22 10.10
C LEU A 56 7.45 3.10 9.81
N LYS A 57 7.24 4.14 10.64
CA LYS A 57 6.08 5.04 10.53
C LYS A 57 6.28 6.15 9.50
N LYS A 58 5.25 6.40 8.68
CA LYS A 58 5.16 7.51 7.72
C LYS A 58 5.58 8.86 8.28
N SER A 59 5.15 9.16 9.50
CA SER A 59 5.35 10.47 10.13
C SER A 59 6.82 10.79 10.39
N ILE A 60 7.65 9.75 10.54
CA ILE A 60 9.08 9.89 10.85
C ILE A 60 9.91 9.70 9.58
N PHE A 61 9.50 8.78 8.70
CA PHE A 61 10.23 8.37 7.51
C PHE A 61 9.38 8.57 6.25
N PRO A 62 9.23 9.81 5.74
CA PRO A 62 8.31 10.10 4.64
C PRO A 62 8.67 9.41 3.32
N ASN A 63 9.96 9.19 3.06
CA ASN A 63 10.47 8.69 1.77
C ASN A 63 10.73 7.18 1.75
N LEU A 64 10.64 6.49 2.90
CA LEU A 64 10.74 5.04 2.95
C LEU A 64 9.39 4.40 2.64
N GLY A 65 9.37 3.33 1.87
CA GLY A 65 8.14 2.63 1.51
C GLY A 65 8.38 1.18 1.06
N ALA A 66 7.31 0.43 0.88
CA ALA A 66 7.30 -0.90 0.28
C ALA A 66 6.51 -0.85 -1.04
N PRO A 67 6.80 -1.74 -2.00
CA PRO A 67 5.98 -1.83 -3.21
C PRO A 67 4.55 -2.25 -2.86
N CYS A 68 3.58 -1.55 -3.43
CA CYS A 68 2.16 -1.88 -3.38
C CYS A 68 1.92 -3.29 -3.93
N GLU A 69 1.17 -4.12 -3.22
CA GLU A 69 0.92 -5.51 -3.63
C GLU A 69 0.09 -5.63 -4.93
N ARG A 70 -0.61 -4.56 -5.33
CA ARG A 70 -1.43 -4.55 -6.55
C ARG A 70 -0.72 -3.95 -7.77
N CYS A 71 0.01 -2.86 -7.60
CA CYS A 71 0.60 -2.11 -8.73
C CYS A 71 2.12 -1.91 -8.65
N GLY A 72 2.78 -2.32 -7.56
CA GLY A 72 4.23 -2.15 -7.37
C GLY A 72 4.68 -0.75 -6.99
N GLN A 73 3.80 0.26 -6.98
CA GLN A 73 4.16 1.62 -6.58
C GLN A 73 4.62 1.68 -5.12
N ILE A 74 5.71 2.40 -4.83
CA ILE A 74 6.24 2.57 -3.48
C ILE A 74 5.19 3.26 -2.60
N THR A 75 4.81 2.61 -1.51
CA THR A 75 3.81 3.09 -0.56
C THR A 75 4.08 2.50 0.82
N GLN A 76 3.61 3.14 1.88
CA GLN A 76 3.85 2.66 3.25
C GLN A 76 2.73 1.77 3.80
N ALA A 77 1.67 1.59 3.02
CA ALA A 77 0.58 0.69 3.30
C ALA A 77 0.72 -0.61 2.49
N LYS A 78 -0.11 -1.61 2.80
CA LYS A 78 -0.20 -2.85 2.01
C LYS A 78 -0.58 -2.57 0.55
N ILE A 79 -1.48 -1.61 0.34
CA ILE A 79 -2.00 -1.20 -0.96
C ILE A 79 -1.97 0.33 -1.02
N CYS A 80 -1.55 0.90 -2.15
CA CYS A 80 -1.50 2.34 -2.33
C CYS A 80 -2.90 2.97 -2.39
N VAL A 81 -2.97 4.28 -2.14
CA VAL A 81 -4.24 5.03 -2.08
C VAL A 81 -5.03 4.93 -3.40
N SER A 82 -4.35 4.97 -4.55
CA SER A 82 -5.00 4.84 -5.85
C SER A 82 -5.62 3.45 -6.03
N CYS A 83 -4.88 2.39 -5.67
CA CYS A 83 -5.40 1.04 -5.76
C CYS A 83 -6.58 0.81 -4.81
N SER A 84 -6.51 1.33 -3.58
CA SER A 84 -7.61 1.27 -2.61
C SER A 84 -8.84 2.03 -3.10
N SER A 85 -8.67 3.25 -3.62
CA SER A 85 -9.78 4.06 -4.13
C SER A 85 -10.47 3.42 -5.33
N THR A 86 -9.72 2.81 -6.24
CA THR A 86 -10.31 2.04 -7.36
C THR A 86 -11.19 0.91 -6.84
N ILE A 87 -10.72 0.12 -5.88
CA ILE A 87 -11.48 -1.02 -5.33
C ILE A 87 -12.78 -0.51 -4.70
N VAL A 88 -12.71 0.53 -3.86
CA VAL A 88 -13.88 1.12 -3.22
C VAL A 88 -14.86 1.68 -4.26
N ASN A 89 -14.36 2.34 -5.31
CA ASN A 89 -15.21 2.90 -6.37
C ASN A 89 -15.90 1.81 -7.19
N THR A 90 -15.21 0.72 -7.52
CA THR A 90 -15.81 -0.43 -8.19
C THR A 90 -16.95 -1.02 -7.36
N LEU A 91 -16.74 -1.25 -6.06
CA LEU A 91 -17.80 -1.76 -5.17
C LEU A 91 -19.01 -0.82 -5.09
N LYS A 92 -18.76 0.49 -4.97
CA LYS A 92 -19.83 1.50 -4.97
C LYS A 92 -20.60 1.54 -6.30
N GLN A 93 -19.91 1.34 -7.43
CA GLN A 93 -20.54 1.32 -8.74
C GLN A 93 -21.46 0.09 -8.89
N GLU A 94 -20.99 -1.08 -8.45
CA GLU A 94 -21.81 -2.30 -8.44
C GLU A 94 -23.07 -2.15 -7.58
N GLU A 95 -22.94 -1.54 -6.39
CA GLU A 95 -24.09 -1.28 -5.52
C GLU A 95 -25.12 -0.34 -6.18
N LYS A 96 -24.66 0.73 -6.84
CA LYS A 96 -25.52 1.64 -7.61
C LYS A 96 -26.21 0.93 -8.77
N ASN A 97 -25.47 0.13 -9.53
CA ASN A 97 -26.01 -0.65 -10.64
C ASN A 97 -27.11 -1.59 -10.13
N ARG A 98 -26.86 -2.31 -9.03
CA ARG A 98 -27.84 -3.21 -8.40
C ARG A 98 -29.09 -2.46 -7.93
N ALA A 99 -28.92 -1.30 -7.28
CA ALA A 99 -30.06 -0.47 -6.85
C ALA A 99 -30.90 0.02 -8.05
N TRP A 100 -30.24 0.44 -9.12
CA TRP A 100 -30.90 0.85 -10.37
C TRP A 100 -31.67 -0.30 -11.02
N PHE A 101 -31.07 -1.49 -11.16
CA PHE A 101 -31.76 -2.67 -11.69
C PHE A 101 -32.99 -3.05 -10.85
N ASN A 102 -32.87 -3.03 -9.51
CA ASN A 102 -34.00 -3.30 -8.62
C ASN A 102 -35.14 -2.28 -8.80
N GLN A 103 -34.81 -1.00 -9.02
CA GLN A 103 -35.81 0.03 -9.26
C GLN A 103 -36.53 -0.18 -10.59
N ILE A 104 -35.81 -0.54 -11.67
CA ILE A 104 -36.41 -0.85 -12.98
C ILE A 104 -37.34 -2.06 -12.90
N GLN A 105 -36.91 -3.13 -12.24
CA GLN A 105 -37.72 -4.34 -12.05
C GLN A 105 -39.05 -4.03 -11.33
N ARG A 106 -39.02 -3.17 -10.31
CA ARG A 106 -40.24 -2.73 -9.58
C ARG A 106 -41.15 -1.83 -10.40
N ASN A 107 -40.59 -1.04 -11.32
CA ASN A 107 -41.32 -0.06 -12.12
C ASN A 107 -41.83 -0.60 -13.45
N HIS A 108 -41.82 -1.92 -13.70
CA HIS A 108 -42.50 -2.49 -14.88
C HIS A 108 -43.97 -2.05 -14.88
N PRO A 109 -44.40 -1.17 -15.80
CA PRO A 109 -45.80 -0.85 -15.95
C PRO A 109 -46.47 -2.14 -16.37
N ARG A 110 -47.56 -2.54 -15.68
CA ARG A 110 -48.44 -3.58 -16.19
C ARG A 110 -48.73 -3.23 -17.65
N ALA A 111 -48.35 -4.12 -18.57
CA ALA A 111 -48.51 -3.91 -20.00
C ALA A 111 -49.94 -3.42 -20.25
N SER A 112 -50.08 -2.20 -20.75
CA SER A 112 -51.36 -1.65 -21.14
C SER A 112 -51.90 -2.54 -22.25
N THR A 113 -52.81 -3.45 -21.90
CA THR A 113 -53.55 -4.27 -22.85
C THR A 113 -54.41 -3.34 -23.70
N TYR A 114 -53.97 -3.09 -24.93
CA TYR A 114 -54.72 -2.33 -25.92
C TYR A 114 -56.07 -3.02 -26.16
N HIS A 115 -57.15 -2.35 -25.76
CA HIS A 115 -58.51 -2.76 -26.11
C HIS A 115 -58.91 -2.03 -27.39
N TYR A 116 -58.92 -2.73 -28.53
CA TYR A 116 -59.50 -2.22 -29.77
C TYR A 116 -61.02 -2.40 -29.71
N LYS A 117 -61.76 -1.39 -30.18
CA LYS A 117 -63.23 -1.35 -30.21
C LYS A 117 -63.78 -1.95 -31.49
#